data_AF-A0A9E2YYB6-F1
#
_entry.id   AF-A0A9E2YYB6-F1
#
_cell.length_a   1.000
_cell.length_b   1.000
_cell.length_c   1.000
_cell.angle_alpha   90.00
_cell.angle_beta   90.00
_cell.angle_gamma   90.00
#
_symmetry.space_group_name_H-M   'P 1'
#
loop_
_entity.id
_entity.type
_entity.pdbx_description
1 polymer ?
#
loop_
_entity_poly.entity_id
_entity_poly.type
_entity_poly.pdbx_seq_one_letter_code
_entity_poly.pdbx_strand_id
1 'polypeptide(L)'
;GAVQALADAGSREAELLLRLKVSTGDKEAEVIGACFAALLEMAPARSEEFCTHYLRNGTDDEVEAAALALGEAKRAGALESLKQAWSGRRDPQVRRTLLVSIALLRDVESISFLLERLKQDPPFAFPDVLAALDVYRHDEAVAEQIRTIREARKL
;
A
#
# COMPACT_ATOMS: atom_id res chain seq x y z
N GLY A 1 3.18 22.01 -1.55
CA GLY A 1 2.60 22.03 -2.92
C GLY A 1 1.12 22.38 -2.87
N ALA A 2 0.45 22.51 -4.01
CA ALA A 2 -0.98 22.88 -4.04
C ALA A 2 -1.87 21.88 -3.28
N VAL A 3 -1.59 20.58 -3.40
CA VAL A 3 -2.25 19.52 -2.63
C VAL A 3 -2.08 19.72 -1.13
N GLN A 4 -0.85 19.99 -0.67
CA GLN A 4 -0.59 20.26 0.76
C GLN A 4 -1.34 21.51 1.25
N ALA A 5 -1.38 22.58 0.45
CA ALA A 5 -2.10 23.79 0.85
C ALA A 5 -3.61 23.54 1.02
N LEU A 6 -4.19 22.66 0.19
CA LEU A 6 -5.58 22.20 0.36
C LEU A 6 -5.73 21.32 1.59
N ALA A 7 -4.78 20.43 1.86
CA ALA A 7 -4.76 19.60 3.07
C ALA A 7 -4.74 20.45 4.33
N ASP A 8 -3.84 21.42 4.40
CA ASP A 8 -3.66 22.34 5.52
C ASP A 8 -4.90 23.21 5.75
N ALA A 9 -5.64 23.54 4.68
CA ALA A 9 -6.90 24.28 4.79
C ALA A 9 -7.99 23.46 5.51
N GLY A 10 -7.95 22.12 5.46
CA GLY A 10 -8.84 21.23 6.21
C GLY A 10 -10.34 21.36 5.89
N SER A 11 -10.71 22.10 4.85
CA SER A 11 -12.10 22.39 4.50
C SER A 11 -12.77 21.25 3.73
N ARG A 12 -14.10 21.17 3.78
CA ARG A 12 -14.86 20.18 3.01
C ARG A 12 -14.71 20.43 1.50
N GLU A 13 -14.57 21.68 1.10
CA GLU A 13 -14.32 22.11 -0.27
C GLU A 13 -12.96 21.59 -0.76
N ALA A 14 -11.92 21.71 0.08
CA ALA A 14 -10.61 21.15 -0.23
C ALA A 14 -10.67 19.62 -0.39
N GLU A 15 -11.37 18.90 0.50
CA GLU A 15 -11.59 17.46 0.36
C GLU A 15 -12.26 17.11 -0.98
N LEU A 16 -13.32 17.84 -1.36
CA LEU A 16 -14.04 17.61 -2.61
C LEU A 16 -13.18 17.91 -3.84
N LEU A 17 -12.36 18.96 -3.80
CA LEU A 17 -11.43 19.29 -4.87
C LEU A 17 -10.36 18.21 -5.06
N LEU A 18 -9.83 17.66 -3.97
CA LEU A 18 -8.87 16.56 -4.03
C LEU A 18 -9.52 15.28 -4.59
N ARG A 19 -10.73 14.92 -4.15
CA ARG A 19 -11.49 13.79 -4.72
C ARG A 19 -11.75 13.99 -6.21
N LEU A 20 -12.18 15.18 -6.61
CA LEU A 20 -12.40 15.52 -8.01
C LEU A 20 -11.12 15.35 -8.82
N LYS A 21 -9.99 15.85 -8.31
CA LYS A 21 -8.68 15.71 -8.95
C LYS A 21 -8.31 14.24 -9.17
N VAL A 22 -8.48 13.39 -8.16
CA VAL A 22 -8.27 11.94 -8.29
C VAL A 22 -9.19 11.35 -9.37
N SER A 23 -10.48 11.70 -9.37
CA SER A 23 -11.44 11.18 -10.34
C SER A 23 -11.25 11.66 -11.77
N THR A 24 -10.67 12.85 -11.98
CA THR A 24 -10.33 13.34 -13.32
C THR A 24 -8.96 12.84 -13.80
N GLY A 25 -8.17 12.26 -12.91
CA GLY A 25 -6.77 11.94 -13.16
C GLY A 25 -5.85 13.17 -13.14
N ASP A 26 -4.56 12.90 -13.23
CA ASP A 26 -3.52 13.89 -13.50
C ASP A 26 -2.48 13.26 -14.44
N LYS A 27 -1.70 14.11 -15.13
CA LYS A 27 -0.60 13.63 -15.97
C LYS A 27 0.56 13.11 -15.13
N GLU A 28 0.68 13.63 -13.91
CA GLU A 28 1.71 13.26 -12.94
C GLU A 28 1.11 12.30 -11.90
N ALA A 29 1.52 11.03 -11.93
CA ALA A 29 1.02 10.03 -10.97
C ALA A 29 1.31 10.41 -9.50
N GLU A 30 2.42 11.13 -9.25
CA GLU A 30 2.77 11.65 -7.92
C GLU A 30 1.72 12.61 -7.36
N VAL A 31 1.04 13.38 -8.22
CA VAL A 31 -0.05 14.28 -7.80
C VAL A 31 -1.24 13.47 -7.31
N ILE A 32 -1.57 12.36 -7.96
CA ILE A 32 -2.66 11.47 -7.53
C ILE A 32 -2.33 10.81 -6.19
N GLY A 33 -1.11 10.30 -6.03
CA GLY A 33 -0.64 9.76 -4.75
C GLY A 33 -0.72 10.79 -3.63
N ALA A 34 -0.24 12.02 -3.86
CA ALA A 34 -0.32 13.11 -2.90
C ALA A 34 -1.78 13.46 -2.54
N CYS A 35 -2.71 13.42 -3.51
CA CYS A 35 -4.12 13.65 -3.24
C CYS A 35 -4.72 12.57 -2.33
N PHE A 36 -4.42 11.29 -2.56
CA PHE A 36 -4.86 10.22 -1.67
C PHE A 36 -4.29 10.38 -0.24
N ALA A 37 -3.00 10.69 -0.12
CA ALA A 37 -2.36 10.94 1.18
C ALA A 37 -3.04 12.10 1.93
N ALA A 38 -3.20 13.25 1.27
CA ALA A 38 -3.88 14.42 1.83
C ALA A 38 -5.32 14.08 2.25
N LEU A 39 -6.07 13.33 1.45
CA LEU A 39 -7.43 12.89 1.79
C LEU A 39 -7.44 12.02 3.06
N LEU A 40 -6.50 11.08 3.19
CA LEU A 40 -6.38 10.21 4.37
C LEU A 40 -5.97 10.98 5.64
N GLU A 41 -5.23 12.08 5.50
CA GLU A 41 -4.91 12.99 6.60
C GLU A 41 -6.13 13.84 7.02
N MET A 42 -6.80 14.46 6.06
CA MET A 42 -7.91 15.39 6.31
C MET A 42 -9.18 14.71 6.83
N ALA A 43 -9.56 13.57 6.24
CA ALA A 43 -10.83 12.91 6.50
C ALA A 43 -10.70 11.37 6.55
N PRO A 44 -9.95 10.83 7.52
CA PRO A 44 -9.44 9.46 7.43
C PRO A 44 -10.50 8.38 7.15
N ALA A 45 -11.59 8.36 7.92
CA ALA A 45 -12.63 7.33 7.76
C ALA A 45 -13.33 7.40 6.40
N ARG A 46 -13.61 8.61 5.88
CA ARG A 46 -14.28 8.79 4.58
C ARG A 46 -13.35 8.61 3.40
N SER A 47 -12.06 8.81 3.62
CA SER A 47 -11.04 8.69 2.59
C SER A 47 -10.53 7.26 2.46
N GLU A 48 -10.58 6.47 3.54
CA GLU A 48 -10.25 5.04 3.49
C GLU A 48 -11.21 4.27 2.57
N GLU A 49 -12.52 4.54 2.64
CA GLU A 49 -13.50 3.96 1.73
C GLU A 49 -13.22 4.36 0.27
N PHE A 50 -12.83 5.63 0.05
CA PHE A 50 -12.49 6.15 -1.27
C PHE A 50 -11.24 5.46 -1.84
N CYS A 51 -10.15 5.36 -1.07
CA CYS A 51 -8.96 4.62 -1.50
C CYS A 51 -9.28 3.14 -1.75
N THR A 52 -10.10 2.52 -0.90
CA THR A 52 -10.52 1.12 -1.06
C THR A 52 -11.34 0.89 -2.34
N HIS A 53 -12.13 1.89 -2.76
CA HIS A 53 -12.82 1.85 -4.04
C HIS A 53 -11.83 1.80 -5.22
N TYR A 54 -10.80 2.64 -5.21
CA TYR A 54 -9.75 2.66 -6.24
C TYR A 54 -8.88 1.40 -6.22
N LEU A 55 -8.54 0.87 -5.04
CA LEU A 55 -7.85 -0.42 -4.92
C LEU A 55 -8.59 -1.56 -5.62
N ARG A 56 -9.92 -1.50 -5.69
CA ARG A 56 -10.76 -2.54 -6.32
C ARG A 56 -10.98 -2.28 -7.80
N ASN A 57 -11.33 -1.05 -8.16
CA ASN A 57 -11.89 -0.72 -9.47
C ASN A 57 -10.97 0.17 -10.34
N GLY A 58 -9.89 0.70 -9.78
CA GLY A 58 -8.98 1.59 -10.50
C GLY A 58 -8.12 0.87 -11.52
N THR A 59 -7.50 1.66 -12.39
CA THR A 59 -6.40 1.23 -13.26
C THR A 59 -5.19 0.80 -12.44
N ASP A 60 -4.22 0.15 -13.07
CA ASP A 60 -3.01 -0.31 -12.38
C ASP A 60 -2.28 0.86 -11.70
N ASP A 61 -2.10 2.00 -12.38
CA ASP A 61 -1.50 3.22 -11.81
C ASP A 61 -2.29 3.78 -10.62
N GLU A 62 -3.63 3.80 -10.71
CA GLU A 62 -4.49 4.29 -9.64
C GLU A 62 -4.46 3.36 -8.42
N VAL A 63 -4.40 2.06 -8.65
CA VAL A 63 -4.28 1.05 -7.59
C VAL A 63 -2.94 1.21 -6.88
N GLU A 64 -1.85 1.40 -7.61
CA GLU A 64 -0.53 1.64 -7.03
C GLU A 64 -0.52 2.89 -6.15
N ALA A 65 -1.06 4.00 -6.64
CA ALA A 65 -1.15 5.26 -5.90
C ALA A 65 -2.02 5.13 -4.63
N ALA A 66 -3.19 4.49 -4.74
CA ALA A 66 -4.08 4.27 -3.60
C ALA A 66 -3.47 3.32 -2.56
N ALA A 67 -2.77 2.28 -3.02
CA ALA A 67 -2.11 1.31 -2.16
C ALA A 67 -1.01 1.96 -1.30
N LEU A 68 -0.12 2.72 -1.94
CA LEU A 68 0.98 3.40 -1.25
C LEU A 68 0.46 4.37 -0.20
N ALA A 69 -0.52 5.20 -0.57
CA ALA A 69 -1.13 6.15 0.37
C ALA A 69 -1.77 5.44 1.58
N LEU A 70 -2.45 4.31 1.39
CA LEU A 70 -3.01 3.51 2.48
C LEU A 70 -1.93 2.87 3.37
N GLY A 71 -0.86 2.36 2.76
CA GLY A 71 0.29 1.80 3.49
C GLY A 71 0.96 2.84 4.37
N GLU A 72 1.17 4.06 3.86
CA GLU A 72 1.79 5.16 4.59
C GLU A 72 0.89 5.73 5.69
N ALA A 73 -0.42 5.72 5.50
CA ALA A 73 -1.39 6.19 6.49
C ALA A 73 -1.51 5.28 7.73
N LYS A 74 -1.08 4.00 7.62
CA LYS A 74 -1.02 3.01 8.73
C LYS A 74 -2.31 2.90 9.53
N ARG A 75 -3.47 2.90 8.85
CA ARG A 75 -4.78 2.83 9.52
C ARG A 75 -5.18 1.40 9.83
N ALA A 76 -5.86 1.22 10.96
CA ALA A 76 -6.50 -0.04 11.32
C ALA A 76 -7.56 -0.39 10.25
N GLY A 77 -7.42 -1.54 9.60
CA GLY A 77 -8.33 -1.99 8.52
C GLY A 77 -7.71 -1.95 7.11
N ALA A 78 -6.66 -1.15 6.91
CA ALA A 78 -5.99 -1.04 5.60
C ALA A 78 -5.38 -2.37 5.13
N LEU A 79 -4.89 -3.19 6.07
CA LEU A 79 -4.28 -4.49 5.78
C LEU A 79 -5.22 -5.42 4.99
N GLU A 80 -6.48 -5.54 5.41
CA GLU A 80 -7.44 -6.45 4.76
C GLU A 80 -7.80 -5.96 3.35
N SER A 81 -7.97 -4.64 3.17
CA SER A 81 -8.20 -4.05 1.86
C SER A 81 -7.02 -4.28 0.91
N LEU A 82 -5.78 -4.13 1.40
CA LEU A 82 -4.57 -4.36 0.61
C LEU A 82 -4.37 -5.85 0.27
N LYS A 83 -4.62 -6.77 1.21
CA LYS A 83 -4.59 -8.22 0.97
C LYS A 83 -5.61 -8.63 -0.09
N GLN A 84 -6.84 -8.12 0.00
CA GLN A 84 -7.89 -8.40 -0.97
C GLN A 84 -7.48 -7.92 -2.36
N ALA A 85 -6.97 -6.68 -2.48
CA ALA A 85 -6.47 -6.15 -3.74
C ALA A 85 -5.33 -7.01 -4.31
N TRP A 86 -4.33 -7.37 -3.48
CA TRP A 86 -3.20 -8.18 -3.90
C TRP A 86 -3.62 -9.55 -4.44
N SER A 87 -4.58 -10.21 -3.79
CA SER A 87 -5.06 -11.54 -4.20
C SER A 87 -5.76 -11.55 -5.57
N GLY A 88 -6.38 -10.43 -5.96
CA GLY A 88 -7.13 -10.30 -7.21
C GLY A 88 -6.32 -9.76 -8.39
N ARG A 89 -5.12 -9.22 -8.16
CA ARG A 89 -4.29 -8.60 -9.20
C ARG A 89 -3.33 -9.60 -9.83
N ARG A 90 -3.09 -9.43 -11.13
CA ARG A 90 -2.17 -10.27 -11.92
C ARG A 90 -0.93 -9.52 -12.38
N ASP A 91 -1.05 -8.20 -12.57
CA ASP A 91 0.06 -7.38 -12.99
C ASP A 91 1.21 -7.47 -11.96
N PRO A 92 2.44 -7.85 -12.36
CA PRO A 92 3.55 -8.03 -11.43
C PRO A 92 3.94 -6.75 -10.70
N GLN A 93 3.90 -5.60 -11.38
CA GLN A 93 4.29 -4.32 -10.81
C GLN A 93 3.30 -3.89 -9.74
N VAL A 94 2.00 -3.93 -10.04
CA VAL A 94 0.93 -3.64 -9.07
C VAL A 94 1.00 -4.57 -7.86
N ARG A 95 1.22 -5.88 -8.08
CA ARG A 95 1.36 -6.84 -6.99
C ARG A 95 2.54 -6.52 -6.09
N ARG A 96 3.68 -6.11 -6.66
CA ARG A 96 4.85 -5.70 -5.89
C ARG A 96 4.56 -4.44 -5.07
N THR A 97 3.93 -3.43 -5.67
CA THR A 97 3.54 -2.20 -4.98
C THR A 97 2.57 -2.48 -3.83
N LEU A 98 1.63 -3.41 -4.00
CA LEU A 98 0.74 -3.86 -2.93
C LEU A 98 1.48 -4.55 -1.78
N LEU A 99 2.49 -5.39 -2.06
CA LEU A 99 3.31 -6.00 -1.01
C LEU A 99 4.12 -4.95 -0.23
N VAL A 100 4.70 -3.98 -0.93
CA VAL A 100 5.40 -2.85 -0.30
C VAL A 100 4.43 -2.03 0.56
N SER A 101 3.24 -1.75 0.05
CA SER A 101 2.19 -1.02 0.79
C SER A 101 1.77 -1.74 2.06
N ILE A 102 1.65 -3.08 2.02
CA ILE A 102 1.41 -3.91 3.21
C ILE A 102 2.59 -3.76 4.19
N ALA A 103 3.83 -3.81 3.72
CA ALA A 103 5.00 -3.62 4.58
C ALA A 103 5.07 -2.23 5.24
N LEU A 104 4.55 -1.19 4.57
CA LEU A 104 4.53 0.17 5.11
C LEU A 104 3.60 0.35 6.31
N LEU A 105 2.62 -0.54 6.51
CA LEU A 105 1.74 -0.55 7.68
C LEU A 105 2.52 -0.73 8.99
N ARG A 106 3.65 -1.47 8.95
CA ARG A 106 4.56 -1.69 10.08
C ARG A 106 3.92 -2.31 11.32
N ASP A 107 2.88 -3.11 11.14
CA ASP A 107 2.24 -3.88 12.20
C ASP A 107 2.60 -5.38 12.14
N VAL A 108 2.40 -6.08 13.25
CA VAL A 108 2.74 -7.51 13.38
C VAL A 108 1.98 -8.39 12.39
N GLU A 109 0.76 -8.02 12.03
CA GLU A 109 -0.08 -8.81 11.11
C GLU A 109 0.42 -8.69 9.66
N SER A 110 0.90 -7.52 9.26
CA SER A 110 1.50 -7.25 7.95
C SER A 110 2.80 -8.03 7.76
N ILE A 111 3.67 -8.04 8.78
CA ILE A 111 4.90 -8.85 8.80
C ILE A 111 4.55 -10.33 8.69
N SER A 112 3.60 -10.79 9.51
CA SER A 112 3.16 -12.19 9.51
C SER A 112 2.63 -12.62 8.14
N PHE A 113 1.85 -11.76 7.48
CA PHE A 113 1.35 -12.00 6.14
C PHE A 113 2.49 -12.15 5.11
N LEU A 114 3.47 -11.24 5.11
CA LEU A 114 4.60 -11.27 4.18
C LEU A 114 5.48 -12.50 4.38
N LEU A 115 5.76 -12.88 5.63
CA LEU A 115 6.49 -14.11 5.94
C LEU A 115 5.71 -15.35 5.49
N GLU A 116 4.38 -15.33 5.61
CA GLU A 116 3.54 -16.42 5.11
C GLU A 116 3.59 -16.51 3.57
N ARG A 117 3.63 -15.38 2.87
CA ARG A 117 3.88 -15.37 1.41
C ARG A 117 5.21 -16.02 1.09
N LEU A 118 6.28 -15.71 1.84
CA LEU A 118 7.58 -16.34 1.64
C LEU A 118 7.57 -17.86 1.88
N LYS A 119 6.67 -18.37 2.74
CA LYS A 119 6.49 -19.81 2.98
C LYS A 119 5.63 -20.50 1.91
N GLN A 120 4.60 -19.83 1.40
CA GLN A 120 3.58 -20.44 0.53
C GLN A 120 3.83 -20.20 -0.97
N ASP A 121 4.31 -19.02 -1.33
CA ASP A 121 4.39 -18.59 -2.73
C ASP A 121 5.49 -19.38 -3.48
N PRO A 122 5.41 -19.50 -4.81
CA PRO A 122 6.45 -20.17 -5.59
C PRO A 122 7.78 -19.40 -5.56
N PRO A 123 8.93 -20.07 -5.75
CA PRO A 123 10.25 -19.44 -5.66
C PRO A 123 10.45 -18.19 -6.53
N PHE A 124 9.77 -18.09 -7.68
CA PHE A 124 9.88 -16.92 -8.55
C PHE A 124 9.28 -15.64 -7.96
N ALA A 125 8.34 -15.75 -7.01
CA ALA A 125 7.70 -14.60 -6.35
C ALA A 125 8.48 -14.11 -5.12
N PHE A 126 9.53 -14.81 -4.72
CA PHE A 126 10.33 -14.49 -3.54
C PHE A 126 10.97 -13.11 -3.59
N PRO A 127 11.58 -12.69 -4.72
CA PRO A 127 12.26 -11.40 -4.78
C PRO A 127 11.33 -10.23 -4.42
N ASP A 128 10.06 -10.30 -4.80
CA ASP A 128 9.09 -9.24 -4.51
C ASP A 128 8.70 -9.22 -3.03
N VAL A 129 8.50 -10.39 -2.42
CA VAL A 129 8.22 -10.51 -0.98
C VAL A 129 9.41 -10.07 -0.15
N LEU A 130 10.63 -10.45 -0.54
CA LEU A 130 11.87 -10.03 0.13
C LEU A 130 12.11 -8.53 -0.02
N ALA A 131 11.83 -7.95 -1.19
CA ALA A 131 11.92 -6.51 -1.39
C ALA A 131 10.95 -5.73 -0.49
N ALA A 132 9.73 -6.24 -0.28
CA ALA A 132 8.79 -5.66 0.67
C ALA A 132 9.28 -5.81 2.12
N LEU A 133 9.85 -6.96 2.49
CA LEU A 133 10.41 -7.20 3.82
C LEU A 133 11.67 -6.37 4.13
N ASP A 134 12.33 -5.77 3.12
CA ASP A 134 13.49 -4.88 3.33
C ASP A 134 13.15 -3.63 4.17
N VAL A 135 11.85 -3.26 4.25
CA VAL A 135 11.35 -2.25 5.20
C VAL A 135 11.75 -2.57 6.65
N TYR A 136 11.96 -3.85 6.95
CA TYR A 136 12.35 -4.41 8.25
C TYR A 136 13.80 -4.92 8.27
N ARG A 137 14.68 -4.50 7.36
CA ARG A 137 16.07 -4.99 7.27
C ARG A 137 16.92 -4.84 8.55
N HIS A 138 16.50 -3.94 9.45
CA HIS A 138 17.16 -3.69 10.73
C HIS A 138 16.48 -4.42 11.91
N ASP A 139 15.40 -5.17 11.66
CA ASP A 139 14.73 -6.01 12.64
C ASP A 139 15.35 -7.42 12.63
N GLU A 140 16.10 -7.72 13.69
CA GLU A 140 16.82 -9.00 13.82
C GLU A 140 15.86 -10.20 13.90
N ALA A 141 14.66 -10.03 14.47
CA ALA A 141 13.69 -11.11 14.59
C ALA A 141 13.11 -11.46 13.22
N VAL A 142 12.77 -10.46 12.41
CA VAL A 142 12.32 -10.67 11.03
C VAL A 142 13.44 -11.29 10.19
N ALA A 143 14.68 -10.84 10.35
CA ALA A 143 15.83 -11.39 9.64
C ALA A 143 16.09 -12.87 9.96
N GLU A 144 15.96 -13.28 11.23
CA GLU A 144 16.07 -14.69 11.65
C GLU A 144 14.96 -15.56 11.06
N GLN A 145 13.72 -15.06 11.04
CA GLN A 145 12.59 -15.77 10.44
C GLN A 145 12.77 -15.96 8.93
N ILE A 146 13.26 -14.94 8.21
CA ILE A 146 13.58 -15.06 6.79
C ILE A 146 14.65 -16.14 6.56
N ARG A 147 15.72 -16.16 7.36
CA ARG A 147 16.78 -17.19 7.27
C ARG A 147 16.23 -18.59 7.47
N THR A 148 15.45 -18.79 8.53
CA THR A 148 14.79 -20.08 8.82
C THR A 148 13.91 -20.56 7.66
N ILE A 149 13.13 -19.65 7.05
CA ILE A 149 12.25 -19.99 5.92
C ILE A 149 13.07 -20.38 4.69
N ARG A 150 14.17 -19.67 4.39
CA ARG A 150 15.04 -19.99 3.25
C ARG A 150 15.69 -21.36 3.40
N GLU A 151 16.22 -21.67 4.58
CA GLU A 151 16.80 -22.98 4.90
C GLU A 151 15.77 -24.10 4.74
N ALA A 152 14.57 -23.94 5.30
CA ALA A 152 13.49 -24.92 5.21
C ALA A 152 13.06 -25.18 3.75
N ARG A 153 13.12 -24.16 2.89
CA ARG A 153 12.77 -24.26 1.46
C ARG A 153 13.96 -24.64 0.57
N LYS A 154 15.16 -24.82 1.14
CA LYS A 154 16.42 -25.12 0.44
C LYS A 154 16.79 -24.05 -0.61
N LEU A 155 16.67 -22.78 -0.25
CA LEU A 155 16.92 -21.59 -1.08
C LEU A 155 18.03 -20.69 -0.50
#